data_AF-A0A1B6GFS5-F1
#
_entry.id   AF-A0A1B6GFS5-F1
#
_cell.length_a   1.000
_cell.length_b   1.000
_cell.length_c   1.000
_cell.angle_alpha   90.00
_cell.angle_beta   90.00
_cell.angle_gamma   90.00
#
_symmetry.space_group_name_H-M   'P 1'
#
loop_
_entity.id
_entity.type
_entity.pdbx_description
1 polymer ?
#
loop_
_entity_poly.entity_id
_entity_poly.type
_entity_poly.pdbx_seq_one_letter_code
_entity_poly.pdbx_strand_id
1 'polypeptide(L)'
;LMMLLDVRNKRGADIGSDHHLVLATLRIKKKHQCINRKLDTGKLKNADIREHFSIELRNRYEVLADNGALNVGVEDTWQNVRDALQKTGESILGYRNYQKKEWMSEETWD
;
A
#
# COMPACT_ATOMS: atom_id res chain seq x y z
N LEU A 1 -14.56 -5.43 12.66
CA LEU A 1 -15.55 -6.34 13.28
C LEU A 1 -16.34 -6.98 12.15
N MET A 2 -16.46 -8.30 12.11
CA MET A 2 -17.22 -9.01 11.08
C MET A 2 -18.45 -9.65 11.72
N MET A 3 -19.61 -9.54 11.07
CA MET A 3 -20.87 -10.17 11.47
C MET A 3 -21.45 -10.98 10.31
N LEU A 4 -21.85 -12.21 10.58
CA LEU A 4 -22.63 -13.04 9.66
C LEU A 4 -24.10 -12.71 9.81
N LEU A 5 -24.75 -12.30 8.72
CA LEU A 5 -26.15 -11.87 8.73
C LEU A 5 -27.10 -12.98 8.34
N ASP A 6 -26.77 -13.74 7.30
CA ASP A 6 -27.67 -14.76 6.74
C ASP A 6 -26.86 -15.87 6.05
N VAL A 7 -27.36 -17.10 6.11
CA VAL A 7 -26.81 -18.25 5.38
C VAL A 7 -27.96 -19.02 4.78
N ARG A 8 -27.96 -19.18 3.47
CA ARG A 8 -29.01 -19.91 2.73
C ARG A 8 -28.42 -21.05 1.94
N ASN A 9 -29.14 -22.16 1.97
CA ASN A 9 -28.86 -23.32 1.14
C ASN A 9 -29.77 -23.29 -0.10
N LYS A 10 -29.20 -23.44 -1.30
CA LYS A 10 -29.93 -23.52 -2.57
C LYS A 10 -29.53 -24.79 -3.31
N ARG A 11 -30.45 -25.38 -4.08
CA ARG A 11 -30.12 -26.52 -4.95
C ARG A 11 -29.13 -26.05 -6.03
N GLY A 12 -28.11 -26.84 -6.30
CA GLY A 12 -27.15 -26.57 -7.37
C GLY A 12 -27.84 -26.51 -8.74
N ALA A 13 -27.23 -25.78 -9.69
CA ALA A 13 -27.75 -25.67 -11.05
C ALA A 13 -27.55 -26.96 -11.88
N ASP A 14 -26.68 -27.86 -11.41
CA ASP A 14 -26.37 -29.11 -12.10
C ASP A 14 -27.28 -30.25 -11.59
N ILE A 15 -28.05 -30.81 -12.52
CA ILE A 15 -29.11 -31.80 -12.30
C ILE A 15 -28.56 -33.18 -11.86
N GLY A 16 -27.23 -33.39 -11.90
CA GLY A 16 -26.58 -34.63 -11.48
C GLY A 16 -25.72 -34.53 -10.21
N SER A 17 -25.57 -33.35 -9.61
CA SER A 17 -24.69 -33.17 -8.45
C SER A 17 -25.51 -33.16 -7.15
N ASP A 18 -25.09 -33.93 -6.14
CA ASP A 18 -25.63 -33.90 -4.77
C ASP A 18 -25.24 -32.63 -3.98
N HIS A 19 -24.47 -31.75 -4.62
CA HIS A 19 -23.99 -30.50 -4.04
C HIS A 19 -25.09 -29.47 -3.92
N HIS A 20 -25.23 -28.91 -2.71
CA HIS A 20 -26.04 -27.74 -2.48
C HIS A 20 -25.17 -26.48 -2.43
N LEU A 21 -25.63 -25.42 -3.09
CA LEU A 21 -24.99 -24.11 -3.08
C LEU A 21 -25.30 -23.41 -1.76
N VAL A 22 -24.26 -23.13 -0.97
CA VAL A 22 -24.39 -22.34 0.25
C VAL A 22 -24.01 -20.89 -0.04
N LEU A 23 -24.94 -19.97 0.21
CA LEU A 23 -24.74 -18.53 0.10
C LEU A 23 -24.72 -17.92 1.49
N ALA A 24 -23.74 -17.06 1.77
CA ALA A 24 -23.64 -16.33 3.02
C ALA A 24 -23.64 -14.81 2.79
N THR A 25 -24.43 -14.09 3.56
CA THR A 25 -24.44 -12.62 3.61
C THR A 25 -23.68 -12.16 4.83
N LEU A 26 -22.63 -11.37 4.62
CA LEU A 26 -21.74 -10.87 5.66
C LEU A 26 -21.82 -9.34 5.74
N ARG A 27 -21.82 -8.78 6.95
CA ARG A 27 -21.58 -7.36 7.19
C ARG A 27 -20.22 -7.16 7.85
N ILE A 28 -19.33 -6.48 7.15
CA ILE A 28 -17.95 -6.26 7.58
C ILE A 28 -17.79 -4.78 7.90
N LYS A 29 -17.36 -4.45 9.12
CA LYS A 29 -16.89 -3.11 9.47
C LYS A 29 -15.37 -3.06 9.30
N LYS A 30 -14.90 -2.25 8.35
CA LYS A 30 -13.47 -1.95 8.16
C LYS A 30 -12.95 -1.24 9.40
N LYS A 31 -11.95 -1.81 10.07
CA LYS A 31 -11.25 -1.09 11.12
C LYS A 31 -10.40 -0.04 10.40
N HIS A 32 -10.58 1.23 10.73
CA HIS A 32 -9.65 2.29 10.32
C HIS A 32 -8.34 2.02 11.05
N GLN A 33 -7.51 1.17 10.46
CA GLN A 33 -6.10 1.13 10.81
C GLN A 33 -5.52 2.41 10.23
N CYS A 34 -4.79 3.19 11.02
CA CYS A 34 -3.96 4.27 10.47
C CYS A 34 -3.09 3.62 9.39
N ILE A 35 -3.46 3.78 8.13
CA ILE A 35 -2.79 3.11 7.03
C ILE A 35 -1.45 3.83 6.94
N ASN A 36 -0.41 3.27 7.56
CA ASN A 36 0.96 3.60 7.21
C ASN A 36 1.10 3.20 5.75
N ARG A 37 0.82 4.15 4.86
CA ARG A 37 0.88 3.97 3.43
C ARG A 37 2.33 3.65 3.11
N LYS A 38 2.58 2.40 2.73
CA LYS A 38 3.91 1.96 2.34
C LYS A 38 4.22 2.52 0.96
N LEU A 39 5.46 2.95 0.75
CA LEU A 39 5.94 3.29 -0.58
C LEU A 39 5.84 2.09 -1.51
N ASP A 40 5.57 2.33 -2.79
CA ASP A 40 5.51 1.27 -3.79
C ASP A 40 6.92 0.86 -4.26
N THR A 41 7.64 0.15 -3.39
CA THR A 41 8.99 -0.36 -3.69
C THR A 41 9.00 -1.36 -4.85
N GLY A 42 7.84 -1.87 -5.28
CA GLY A 42 7.73 -2.73 -6.47
C GLY A 42 8.16 -2.03 -7.75
N LYS A 43 8.00 -0.70 -7.82
CA LYS A 43 8.40 0.12 -8.97
C LYS A 43 9.92 0.13 -9.21
N LEU A 44 10.73 -0.11 -8.17
CA LEU A 44 12.19 -0.21 -8.29
C LEU A 44 12.68 -1.43 -9.09
N LYS A 45 11.78 -2.37 -9.43
CA LYS A 45 12.09 -3.46 -10.37
C LYS A 45 12.28 -2.95 -11.80
N ASN A 46 11.67 -1.82 -12.15
CA ASN A 46 11.90 -1.17 -13.44
C ASN A 46 13.24 -0.43 -13.38
N ALA A 47 14.12 -0.71 -14.35
CA ALA A 47 15.44 -0.11 -14.44
C ALA A 47 15.39 1.42 -14.58
N ASP A 48 14.47 1.95 -15.38
CA ASP A 48 14.34 3.40 -15.63
C ASP A 48 13.93 4.14 -14.36
N ILE A 49 12.95 3.58 -13.63
CA ILE A 49 12.46 4.16 -12.36
C ILE A 49 13.56 4.10 -11.30
N ARG A 50 14.33 3.01 -11.26
CA ARG A 50 15.44 2.85 -10.32
C ARG A 50 16.56 3.85 -10.60
N GLU A 51 16.89 4.08 -11.87
CA GLU A 51 17.89 5.08 -12.25
C GLU A 51 17.42 6.49 -11.88
N HIS A 52 16.19 6.84 -12.23
CA HIS A 52 15.60 8.12 -11.86
C HIS A 52 15.57 8.32 -10.34
N PHE A 53 15.23 7.28 -9.57
CA PHE A 53 15.30 7.29 -8.11
C PHE A 53 16.71 7.55 -7.59
N SER A 54 17.71 6.89 -8.17
CA SER A 54 19.11 7.05 -7.77
C SER A 54 19.63 8.46 -8.06
N ILE A 55 19.26 9.05 -9.21
CA ILE A 55 19.65 10.40 -9.60
C ILE A 55 19.03 11.42 -8.64
N GLU A 56 17.72 11.36 -8.42
CA GLU A 56 17.02 12.30 -7.54
C GLU A 56 17.53 12.22 -6.09
N LEU A 57 17.80 11.00 -5.61
CA LEU A 57 18.38 10.81 -4.27
C LEU A 57 19.77 11.42 -4.18
N ARG A 58 20.62 11.22 -5.19
CA ARG A 58 21.97 11.81 -5.23
C ARG A 58 21.90 13.34 -5.25
N ASN A 59 21.05 13.91 -6.08
CA ASN A 59 20.88 15.36 -6.17
C ASN A 59 20.49 15.96 -4.82
N ARG A 60 19.55 15.33 -4.10
CA ARG A 60 19.13 15.80 -2.76
C ARG A 60 20.22 15.62 -1.71
N TYR A 61 20.99 14.54 -1.81
CA TYR A 61 22.11 14.32 -0.91
C TYR A 61 23.23 15.35 -1.11
N GLU A 62 23.57 15.69 -2.36
CA GLU A 62 24.53 16.75 -2.68
C GLU A 62 24.11 18.09 -2.07
N VAL A 63 22.83 18.47 -2.22
CA VAL A 63 22.29 19.69 -1.58
C VAL A 63 22.40 19.64 -0.05
N LEU A 64 22.18 18.48 0.58
CA LEU A 64 22.34 18.32 2.03
C LEU A 64 23.80 18.43 2.47
N ALA A 65 24.72 17.90 1.67
CA ALA A 65 26.16 17.99 1.93
C ALA A 65 26.66 19.43 1.82
N ASP A 66 26.28 20.14 0.75
CA ASP A 66 26.68 21.53 0.50
C ASP A 66 26.13 22.49 1.57
N ASN A 67 24.92 22.25 2.05
CA ASN A 67 24.31 23.06 3.12
C ASN A 67 24.88 22.76 4.52
N GLY A 68 25.85 21.84 4.65
CA GLY A 68 26.44 21.45 5.93
C GLY A 68 25.49 20.64 6.83
N ALA A 69 24.33 20.22 6.32
CA ALA A 69 23.29 19.52 7.08
C ALA A 69 23.71 18.10 7.52
N LEU A 70 24.84 17.61 7.00
CA LEU A 70 25.44 16.33 7.38
C LEU A 70 26.53 16.46 8.48
N ASN A 71 26.92 17.68 8.84
CA ASN A 71 28.02 17.97 9.79
C ASN A 71 27.52 18.53 11.14
N VAL A 72 26.24 18.38 11.46
CA VAL A 72 25.62 18.98 12.66
C VAL A 72 25.80 18.07 13.88
N GLY A 73 25.25 16.86 13.81
CA GLY A 73 25.26 15.86 14.86
C GLY A 73 24.70 14.54 14.32
N VAL A 74 25.09 13.41 14.90
CA VAL A 74 24.75 12.07 14.33
C VAL A 74 23.24 11.87 14.18
N GLU A 75 22.44 12.35 15.14
CA GLU A 75 20.98 12.24 15.09
C GLU A 75 20.37 13.13 14.00
N ASP A 76 20.79 14.40 13.91
CA ASP A 76 20.31 15.33 12.89
C ASP A 76 20.73 14.90 11.48
N THR A 77 21.97 14.43 11.33
CA THR A 77 22.47 13.86 10.08
C THR A 77 21.63 12.65 9.66
N TRP A 78 21.31 11.76 10.61
CA TRP A 78 20.45 10.61 10.34
C TRP A 78 19.03 11.02 9.93
N GLN A 79 18.45 12.00 10.63
CA GLN A 79 17.12 12.52 10.31
C GLN A 79 17.09 13.15 8.91
N ASN A 80 18.11 13.93 8.54
CA ASN A 80 18.23 14.54 7.22
C ASN A 80 18.35 13.50 6.09
N VAL A 81 19.12 12.44 6.30
CA VAL A 81 19.23 11.33 5.32
C VAL A 81 17.91 10.58 5.20
N ARG A 82 17.25 10.30 6.33
CA ARG A 82 15.94 9.64 6.35
C ARG A 82 14.89 10.47 5.60
N ASP A 83 14.87 11.78 5.81
CA ASP A 83 13.94 12.70 5.15
C ASP A 83 14.21 12.78 3.65
N ALA A 84 15.47 12.81 3.22
CA ALA A 84 15.82 12.76 1.80
C ALA A 84 15.29 11.48 1.15
N LEU A 85 15.54 10.31 1.77
CA LEU A 85 15.04 9.02 1.31
C LEU A 85 13.51 8.99 1.24
N GLN A 86 12.83 9.46 2.28
CA GLN A 86 11.37 9.49 2.35
C GLN A 86 10.80 10.38 1.25
N LYS A 87 11.26 11.62 1.13
CA LYS A 87 10.76 12.56 0.12
C LYS A 87 11.04 12.04 -1.30
N THR A 88 12.16 11.36 -1.54
CA THR A 88 12.47 10.81 -2.88
C THR A 88 11.56 9.63 -3.18
N GLY A 89 11.32 8.78 -2.19
CA GLY A 89 10.34 7.70 -2.24
C GLY A 89 8.94 8.21 -2.57
N GLU A 90 8.47 9.23 -1.86
CA GLU A 90 7.15 9.82 -2.09
C GLU A 90 7.02 10.41 -3.50
N SER A 91 8.06 11.10 -3.98
CA SER A 91 8.03 11.77 -5.28
C SER A 91 8.08 10.80 -6.46
N ILE A 92 8.85 9.71 -6.37
CA ILE A 92 9.11 8.82 -7.52
C ILE A 92 8.31 7.53 -7.43
N LEU A 93 8.32 6.90 -6.25
CA LEU A 93 7.63 5.63 -6.04
C LEU A 93 6.16 5.88 -5.71
N GLY A 94 5.87 6.96 -4.98
CA GLY A 94 4.55 7.21 -4.42
C GLY A 94 4.12 6.08 -3.48
N TYR A 95 2.84 6.09 -3.13
CA TYR A 95 2.29 5.12 -2.19
C TYR A 95 1.64 3.94 -2.89
N ARG A 96 1.75 2.77 -2.27
CA ARG A 96 1.04 1.58 -2.73
C ARG A 96 -0.47 1.79 -2.55
N ASN A 97 -1.18 1.82 -3.67
CA ASN A 97 -2.63 1.85 -3.65
C ASN A 97 -3.18 0.46 -3.30
N TYR A 98 -4.10 0.43 -2.34
CA TYR A 98 -4.83 -0.79 -2.04
C TYR A 98 -5.93 -0.95 -3.08
N GLN A 99 -5.77 -1.94 -3.97
CA GLN A 99 -6.80 -2.25 -4.95
C GLN A 99 -8.02 -2.84 -4.23
N LYS A 100 -9.20 -2.29 -4.53
CA LYS A 100 -10.48 -2.88 -4.12
C LYS A 100 -10.56 -4.26 -4.79
N LYS A 101 -10.81 -5.30 -4.00
CA LYS A 101 -11.00 -6.65 -4.57
C LYS A 101 -12.37 -6.70 -5.26
N GLU A 102 -12.47 -7.33 -6.42
CA GLU A 102 -13.69 -7.37 -7.24
C GLU A 102 -14.92 -7.92 -6.51
N TRP A 103 -14.72 -8.79 -5.51
CA TRP A 103 -15.82 -9.35 -4.72
C TRP A 103 -16.39 -8.41 -3.65
N MET A 104 -15.79 -7.23 -3.42
CA MET A 104 -16.31 -6.24 -2.47
C MET A 104 -17.26 -5.26 -3.18
N SER A 105 -18.47 -5.09 -2.66
CA SER A 105 -19.41 -4.07 -3.17
C SER A 105 -18.92 -2.65 -2.87
N GLU A 106 -19.43 -1.66 -3.62
CA GLU A 106 -19.14 -0.23 -3.40
C GLU A 106 -19.64 0.28 -2.05
N GLU A 107 -20.85 -0.13 -1.67
CA GLU A 107 -21.44 0.15 -0.35
C GLU A 107 -20.59 -0.35 0.84
N THR A 108 -19.73 -1.36 0.64
CA THR A 108 -18.84 -1.88 1.72
C THR A 108 -17.48 -1.18 1.76
N TRP A 109 -17.10 -0.46 0.70
CA TRP A 109 -15.74 0.10 0.56
C TRP A 109 -15.60 1.53 1.09
N ASP A 110 -16.65 2.34 0.96
CA ASP A 110 -16.77 3.67 1.56
C ASP A 110 -16.87 3.59 3.10
#